data_AF-A0A2H0VZK8-F1
#
_entry.id   AF-A0A2H0VZK8-F1
#
_cell.length_a   1.000
_cell.length_b   1.000
_cell.length_c   1.000
_cell.angle_alpha   90.00
_cell.angle_beta   90.00
_cell.angle_gamma   90.00
#
_symmetry.space_group_name_H-M   'P 1'
#
loop_
_entity.id
_entity.type
_entity.pdbx_description
1 polymer ?
#
loop_
_entity_poly.entity_id
_entity_poly.type
_entity_poly.pdbx_seq_one_letter_code
_entity_poly.pdbx_strand_id
1 'polypeptide(L)' 'MITGQSFGAHTDTEGEVVFNTSMVGYPESLTDPSYRGQILVLTYPLI' A
#
# COMPACT_ATOMS: atom_id res chain seq x y z
N MET A 1 -11.54 10.63 11.16
CA MET A 1 -11.83 9.70 10.07
C MET A 1 -10.97 10.12 8.89
N ILE A 2 -10.17 9.22 8.32
CA ILE A 2 -9.36 9.52 7.14
C ILE A 2 -10.20 9.15 5.92
N THR A 3 -10.27 10.06 4.94
CA THR A 3 -11.00 9.86 3.69
C THR A 3 -10.01 9.99 2.54
N GLY A 4 -10.08 9.07 1.57
CA GLY A 4 -9.24 9.07 0.38
C GLY A 4 -10.05 8.90 -0.89
N GLN A 5 -9.37 8.92 -2.03
CA GLN A 5 -9.95 8.65 -3.34
C GLN A 5 -9.43 7.31 -3.85
N SER A 6 -10.33 6.44 -4.34
CA SER A 6 -9.93 5.17 -4.92
C SER A 6 -9.31 5.35 -6.31
N PHE A 7 -8.20 4.67 -6.54
CA PHE A 7 -7.52 4.57 -7.85
C PHE A 7 -7.28 3.12 -8.28
N GLY A 8 -7.57 2.15 -7.40
CA GLY A 8 -7.36 0.72 -7.62
C GLY A 8 -8.68 -0.04 -7.85
N ALA A 9 -8.72 -1.30 -7.44
CA ALA A 9 -9.94 -2.11 -7.56
C ALA A 9 -11.08 -1.59 -6.66
N HIS A 10 -12.31 -1.63 -7.17
CA HIS A 10 -13.52 -1.28 -6.42
C HIS A 10 -14.01 -2.46 -5.55
N THR A 11 -13.22 -2.80 -4.54
CA THR A 11 -13.56 -3.85 -3.56
C THR A 11 -13.10 -3.43 -2.18
N ASP A 12 -13.82 -3.89 -1.17
CA ASP A 12 -13.36 -3.81 0.21
C ASP A 12 -12.27 -4.87 0.44
N THR A 13 -11.30 -4.54 1.30
CA THR A 13 -10.24 -5.45 1.73
C THR A 13 -9.88 -5.18 3.18
N GLU A 14 -9.43 -6.21 3.86
CA GLU A 14 -8.94 -6.17 5.24
C GLU A 14 -7.51 -6.70 5.31
N GLY A 15 -6.73 -6.24 6.29
CA GLY A 15 -5.33 -6.62 6.43
C GLY A 15 -4.61 -5.82 7.52
N GLU A 16 -3.38 -6.23 7.83
CA GLU A 16 -2.52 -5.50 8.76
C GLU A 16 -1.96 -4.25 8.09
N VAL A 17 -2.10 -3.09 8.74
CA VAL A 17 -1.57 -1.82 8.21
C VAL A 17 -0.09 -1.69 8.57
N VAL A 18 0.76 -1.60 7.55
CA VAL A 18 2.22 -1.44 7.71
C VAL A 18 2.71 -0.21 6.95
N PHE A 19 3.82 0.37 7.38
CA PHE A 19 4.45 1.48 6.68
C PHE A 19 5.83 1.10 6.15
N ASN A 20 6.18 1.60 4.96
CA ASN A 20 7.50 1.40 4.35
C ASN A 20 8.13 2.75 3.98
N THR A 21 9.41 2.90 4.34
CA THR A 21 10.17 4.16 4.20
C THR A 21 10.93 4.29 2.88
N SER A 22 10.75 3.35 1.95
CA SER A 22 11.38 3.39 0.63
C SER A 22 10.79 4.51 -0.20
N MET A 23 11.65 5.24 -0.89
CA MET A 23 11.25 6.35 -1.77
C MET A 23 11.08 5.93 -3.24
N VAL A 24 11.51 4.71 -3.57
CA VAL A 24 11.51 4.13 -4.92
C VAL A 24 11.20 2.64 -4.83
N GLY A 25 10.92 1.99 -5.96
CA GLY A 25 10.71 0.54 -6.01
C GLY A 25 9.33 0.09 -5.51
N TYR A 26 8.30 0.92 -5.70
CA TYR A 26 6.93 0.54 -5.36
C TYR A 26 6.40 -0.63 -6.21
N PRO A 27 6.76 -0.82 -7.50
CA PRO A 27 6.31 -2.00 -8.25
C PRO A 27 6.82 -3.30 -7.61
N GLU A 28 8.10 -3.32 -7.23
CA GLU A 28 8.74 -4.46 -6.57
C GLU A 28 8.09 -4.71 -5.20
N SER A 29 7.88 -3.64 -4.42
CA SER A 29 7.22 -3.72 -3.11
C SER A 29 5.80 -4.28 -3.21
N LEU A 30 5.01 -3.89 -4.22
CA LEU A 30 3.65 -4.41 -4.43
C LEU A 30 3.62 -5.88 -4.85
N THR A 31 4.73 -6.41 -5.37
CA THR A 31 4.85 -7.81 -5.79
C THR A 31 5.57 -8.70 -4.79
N ASP A 32 6.09 -8.13 -3.70
CA ASP A 32 6.83 -8.88 -2.69
C ASP A 32 5.87 -9.76 -1.87
N PRO A 33 6.07 -11.10 -1.82
CA PRO A 33 5.21 -12.01 -1.07
C PRO A 33 5.18 -11.73 0.43
N SER A 34 6.14 -10.97 0.97
CA SER A 34 6.21 -10.57 2.37
C SER A 34 5.05 -9.65 2.78
N TYR A 35 4.42 -8.94 1.83
CA TYR A 35 3.26 -8.07 2.10
C TYR A 35 1.90 -8.76 1.91
N ARG A 36 1.88 -10.10 1.75
CA ARG A 36 0.62 -10.82 1.57
C ARG A 36 -0.32 -10.60 2.77
N GLY A 37 -1.51 -10.08 2.50
CA GLY A 37 -2.53 -9.80 3.52
C GLY A 37 -2.30 -8.51 4.31
N GLN A 38 -1.41 -7.63 3.83
CA GLN A 38 -1.11 -6.35 4.46
C GLN A 38 -1.59 -5.18 3.60
N ILE A 39 -1.87 -4.07 4.26
CA ILE A 39 -2.18 -2.77 3.66
C ILE A 39 -0.92 -1.92 3.77
N LEU A 40 -0.21 -1.79 2.64
CA LEU A 40 1.06 -1.08 2.57
C LEU A 40 0.85 0.44 2.46
N VAL A 41 1.41 1.19 3.41
CA VAL A 41 1.44 2.66 3.42
C VAL A 41 2.86 3.13 3.08
N LEU A 42 3.03 3.73 1.90
CA LEU A 42 4.31 4.30 1.48
C LEU A 42 4.47 5.69 2.09
N THR A 43 5.61 5.95 2.73
CA THR A 43 5.86 7.29 3.32
C THR A 43 6.23 8.33 2.26
N TYR A 44 6.62 7.90 1.06
CA TYR A 44 6.92 8.81 -0.04
C TYR A 44 5.62 9.25 -0.74
N PRO A 45 5.37 10.57 -0.88
CA PRO A 45 4.06 11.08 -1.28
C PRO A 45 3.73 10.95 -2.78
N LEU A 46 4.72 10.60 -3.62
CA LEU A 46 4.55 10.50 -5.07
C LEU A 46 4.82 9.06 -5.51
N ILE A 47 3.75 8.33 -5.82
CA ILE A 47 3.78 6.92 -6.24
C ILE A 47 3.17 6.82 -7.64
#